data_AF-A0A811KRL2-F1
#
_entry.id   AF-A0A811KRL2-F1
#
_cell.length_a   1.000
_cell.length_b   1.000
_cell.length_c   1.000
_cell.angle_alpha   90.00
_cell.angle_beta   90.00
_cell.angle_gamma   90.00
#
_symmetry.space_group_name_H-M   'P 1'
#
loop_
_entity.id
_entity.type
_entity.pdbx_description
1 polymer ?
#
loop_
_entity_poly.entity_id
_entity_poly.type
_entity_poly.pdbx_seq_one_letter_code
_entity_poly.pdbx_strand_id
1 'polypeptide(L)'
;MAARREPVRDTARDIIMNTQPSGRGPRRPRDGYASLPVSRRNSGNAQNRQIAELQSQVDQLRRQQSDLLGANEASRRQNEAITNRVQRQVGYLSNGATNRDMDEIRRALSAMENRMLLFGQELSSMKGAVDRHTNDLITINNDVKSRPLADQARIASNAQQIDSRLRDLHNQLLGVRRNVENEVSERVRANQTQQETINRLQEYIRQQEASKNDLLANVTRRSDLDKAKLDEETRRLNDRIQLITTEVSRNLNDREQRLRDDLLQKYNGVQMSVKSQFDARLERENELQRALEDRLRSQNQQIDQNKNQIQQQKQKNKERFQKVNNALATLEKYFDAGNKKIDKLMNSEIQARRVHENNLLGKVSNMEEKVNTYLNSLSSAVDEVRAGNENAKVPNIDIEALRREMEAISADKSKLSMEGLLKLEEKMSRIQHSLNRDKRELQNKVLDGNDARQNKVKSQMAKLDELLDDVERTQDRVRDKVERQIPRDLNELSAKVDNLKQQMTRRIDHEEEERYLAIKELQDAYGRMAVRNRASQRDGTGNVSSSALKRDIDECKVAIQKLAESVTTVKNVLDRRILEEIRKRESDVETLTARCDALAQQVAQRAG
;
A
#
# COMPACT_ATOMS: atom_id res chain seq x y z
N MET A 1 -43.64 -2.21 3.54
CA MET A 1 -42.76 -3.37 3.82
C MET A 1 -41.41 -3.13 3.15
N ALA A 2 -40.37 -2.86 3.94
CA ALA A 2 -38.97 -2.88 3.49
C ALA A 2 -38.13 -3.30 4.71
N ALA A 3 -37.54 -4.49 4.64
CA ALA A 3 -36.82 -5.11 5.75
C ALA A 3 -35.48 -4.43 5.99
N ARG A 4 -35.24 -3.94 7.21
CA ARG A 4 -33.94 -3.45 7.67
C ARG A 4 -32.96 -4.63 7.69
N ARG A 5 -31.89 -4.55 6.89
CA ARG A 5 -30.75 -5.49 6.94
C ARG A 5 -29.88 -5.13 8.14
N GLU A 6 -29.64 -6.10 9.01
CA GLU A 6 -28.71 -5.98 10.13
C GLU A 6 -27.24 -6.01 9.64
N PRO A 7 -26.32 -5.29 10.31
CA PRO A 7 -24.91 -5.28 9.95
C PRO A 7 -24.23 -6.60 10.34
N VAL A 8 -23.59 -7.25 9.37
CA VAL A 8 -22.72 -8.41 9.57
C VAL A 8 -21.39 -7.91 10.15
N ARG A 9 -20.87 -8.57 11.19
CA ARG A 9 -19.56 -8.27 11.78
C ARG A 9 -18.52 -9.31 11.37
N ASP A 10 -17.30 -8.84 11.12
CA ASP A 10 -16.15 -9.66 10.76
C ASP A 10 -15.81 -10.65 11.86
N THR A 11 -15.58 -11.91 11.48
CA THR A 11 -15.05 -12.91 12.41
C THR A 11 -13.53 -12.79 12.52
N ALA A 12 -12.94 -13.33 13.60
CA ALA A 12 -11.48 -13.30 13.79
C ALA A 12 -10.70 -13.93 12.62
N ARG A 13 -11.31 -14.85 11.87
CA ARG A 13 -10.73 -15.43 10.66
C ARG A 13 -10.69 -14.44 9.48
N ASP A 14 -11.73 -13.63 9.33
CA ASP A 14 -11.85 -12.62 8.26
C ASP A 14 -10.81 -11.49 8.46
N ILE A 15 -10.56 -11.12 9.73
CA ILE A 15 -9.57 -10.11 10.12
C ILE A 15 -8.13 -10.61 9.89
N ILE A 16 -7.87 -11.90 10.11
CA ILE A 16 -6.52 -12.47 9.96
C ILE A 16 -6.18 -12.78 8.49
N MET A 17 -7.16 -13.11 7.66
CA MET A 17 -6.95 -13.48 6.24
C MET A 17 -7.37 -12.43 5.21
N ASN A 18 -7.88 -11.27 5.64
CA ASN A 18 -8.27 -10.15 4.77
C ASN A 18 -9.31 -10.54 3.69
N THR A 19 -10.27 -11.40 4.05
CA THR A 19 -11.35 -11.87 3.15
C THR A 19 -12.70 -11.22 3.49
N GLN A 20 -13.62 -11.14 2.52
CA GLN A 20 -14.95 -10.54 2.74
C GLN A 20 -15.78 -11.26 3.82
N PRO A 21 -16.55 -10.52 4.65
CA PRO A 21 -17.30 -11.07 5.80
C PRO A 21 -18.34 -12.10 5.39
N SER A 22 -18.24 -13.31 5.94
CA SER A 22 -19.09 -14.46 5.54
C SER A 22 -19.94 -15.07 6.68
N GLY A 23 -19.90 -14.53 7.89
CA GLY A 23 -20.52 -15.17 9.07
C GLY A 23 -21.91 -14.67 9.47
N ARG A 24 -22.91 -15.57 9.53
CA ARG A 24 -24.17 -15.36 10.29
C ARG A 24 -23.89 -15.46 11.79
N GLY A 25 -24.33 -14.46 12.57
CA GLY A 25 -24.09 -14.38 14.01
C GLY A 25 -24.73 -15.50 14.85
N PRO A 26 -24.24 -15.73 16.09
CA PRO A 26 -24.71 -16.83 16.94
C PRO A 26 -26.12 -16.57 17.47
N ARG A 27 -26.94 -17.63 17.55
CA ARG A 27 -28.26 -17.59 18.17
C ARG A 27 -28.15 -17.28 19.67
N ARG A 28 -29.01 -16.38 20.16
CA ARG A 28 -29.19 -16.07 21.59
C ARG A 28 -29.39 -17.35 22.42
N PRO A 29 -28.75 -17.47 23.61
CA PRO A 29 -29.11 -18.51 24.57
C PRO A 29 -30.52 -18.26 25.11
N ARG A 30 -31.26 -19.35 25.28
CA ARG A 30 -32.58 -19.42 25.90
C ARG A 30 -32.36 -19.48 27.41
N ASP A 31 -32.95 -18.54 28.17
CA ASP A 31 -32.85 -18.50 29.63
C ASP A 31 -33.38 -19.80 30.24
N GLY A 32 -32.43 -20.66 30.63
CA GLY A 32 -32.66 -21.85 31.43
C GLY A 32 -32.33 -21.54 32.88
N TYR A 33 -33.30 -21.77 33.76
CA TYR A 33 -33.13 -21.76 35.21
C TYR A 33 -31.99 -22.70 35.62
N ALA A 34 -30.96 -22.16 36.26
CA ALA A 34 -29.92 -22.93 36.93
C ALA A 34 -30.04 -22.69 38.45
N SER A 35 -30.53 -23.71 39.15
CA SER A 35 -30.48 -23.84 40.61
C SER A 35 -29.25 -24.65 41.00
N LEU A 36 -28.32 -24.08 41.77
CA LEU A 36 -27.26 -24.77 42.54
C LEU A 36 -26.70 -23.77 43.60
N PRO A 37 -25.94 -24.22 44.62
CA PRO A 37 -26.34 -25.08 45.72
C PRO A 37 -26.03 -24.44 47.10
N VAL A 38 -26.50 -25.12 48.13
CA VAL A 38 -26.37 -24.84 49.57
C VAL A 38 -24.93 -24.54 50.03
N SER A 39 -24.75 -23.49 50.85
CA SER A 39 -23.70 -23.49 51.89
C SER A 39 -24.11 -22.74 53.17
N ARG A 40 -24.60 -23.54 54.13
CA ARG A 40 -24.36 -23.53 55.59
C ARG A 40 -23.67 -22.30 56.23
N ARG A 41 -24.41 -21.62 57.12
CA ARG A 41 -24.25 -21.59 58.60
C ARG A 41 -24.77 -20.23 59.12
N ASN A 42 -25.83 -20.24 59.92
CA ASN A 42 -25.69 -19.86 61.33
C ASN A 42 -26.95 -20.16 62.14
N SER A 43 -26.66 -20.52 63.39
CA SER A 43 -27.53 -20.92 64.46
C SER A 43 -28.55 -19.83 64.83
N GLY A 44 -29.79 -20.25 65.03
CA GLY A 44 -30.85 -19.45 65.66
C GLY A 44 -32.04 -19.28 64.74
N ASN A 45 -32.95 -20.27 64.68
CA ASN A 45 -34.26 -20.11 64.02
C ASN A 45 -35.29 -21.20 64.39
N ALA A 46 -35.40 -21.54 65.68
CA ALA A 46 -36.59 -22.25 66.17
C ALA A 46 -37.83 -21.33 66.16
N GLN A 47 -37.64 -20.03 66.42
CA GLN A 47 -38.71 -19.02 66.35
C GLN A 47 -39.17 -18.73 64.91
N ASN A 48 -38.28 -18.76 63.91
CA ASN A 48 -38.69 -18.51 62.52
C ASN A 48 -39.50 -19.65 61.89
N ARG A 49 -39.39 -20.89 62.39
CA ARG A 49 -40.28 -21.98 61.93
C ARG A 49 -41.70 -21.80 62.47
N GLN A 50 -41.85 -21.41 63.74
CA GLN A 50 -43.15 -21.05 64.31
C GLN A 50 -43.77 -19.84 63.62
N ILE A 51 -42.96 -18.82 63.28
CA ILE A 51 -43.46 -17.65 62.54
C ILE A 51 -43.89 -18.04 61.11
N ALA A 52 -43.16 -18.94 60.43
CA ALA A 52 -43.54 -19.42 59.11
C ALA A 52 -44.81 -20.29 59.12
N GLU A 53 -45.01 -21.13 60.14
CA GLU A 53 -46.25 -21.89 60.33
C GLU A 53 -47.45 -20.99 60.66
N LEU A 54 -47.25 -19.97 61.52
CA LEU A 54 -48.28 -18.98 61.82
C LEU A 54 -48.63 -18.11 60.60
N GLN A 55 -47.64 -17.76 59.77
CA GLN A 55 -47.87 -17.05 58.51
C GLN A 55 -48.66 -17.90 57.52
N SER A 56 -48.36 -19.19 57.41
CA SER A 56 -49.13 -20.14 56.60
C SER A 56 -50.58 -20.29 57.10
N GLN A 57 -50.80 -20.34 58.41
CA GLN A 57 -52.15 -20.39 58.99
C GLN A 57 -52.94 -19.09 58.76
N VAL A 58 -52.28 -17.93 58.87
CA VAL A 58 -52.90 -16.63 58.60
C VAL A 58 -53.29 -16.50 57.13
N ASP A 59 -52.45 -16.95 56.20
CA ASP A 59 -52.77 -16.94 54.78
C ASP A 59 -53.92 -17.90 54.43
N GLN A 60 -53.99 -19.06 55.12
CA GLN A 60 -55.09 -20.00 54.96
C GLN A 60 -56.41 -19.45 55.51
N LEU A 61 -56.38 -18.76 56.65
CA LEU A 61 -57.54 -18.06 57.23
C LEU A 61 -57.98 -16.88 56.37
N ARG A 62 -57.05 -16.14 55.76
CA ARG A 62 -57.38 -15.06 54.80
C ARG A 62 -58.07 -15.59 53.55
N ARG A 63 -57.67 -16.75 53.05
CA ARG A 63 -58.38 -17.42 51.93
C ARG A 63 -59.79 -17.83 52.35
N GLN A 64 -59.96 -18.46 53.51
CA GLN A 64 -61.28 -18.83 54.02
C GLN A 64 -62.18 -17.61 54.27
N GLN A 65 -61.62 -16.49 54.75
CA GLN A 65 -62.37 -15.25 54.93
C GLN A 65 -62.77 -14.63 53.58
N SER A 66 -61.91 -14.70 52.56
CA SER A 66 -62.24 -14.29 51.19
C SER A 66 -63.35 -15.15 50.60
N ASP A 67 -63.32 -16.47 50.81
CA ASP A 67 -64.34 -17.39 50.32
C ASP A 67 -65.69 -17.17 51.04
N LEU A 68 -65.68 -16.89 52.35
CA LEU A 68 -66.88 -16.54 53.12
C LEU A 68 -67.47 -15.18 52.72
N LEU A 69 -66.63 -14.19 52.43
CA LEU A 69 -67.10 -12.89 51.90
C LEU A 69 -67.69 -13.06 50.49
N GLY A 70 -67.08 -13.88 49.64
CA GLY A 70 -67.63 -14.24 48.33
C GLY A 70 -68.98 -14.97 48.42
N ALA A 71 -69.12 -15.91 49.37
CA ALA A 71 -70.38 -16.61 49.62
C ALA A 71 -71.48 -15.68 50.18
N ASN A 72 -71.09 -14.69 50.99
CA ASN A 72 -72.02 -13.70 51.55
C ASN A 72 -72.47 -12.68 50.49
N GLU A 73 -71.58 -12.23 49.61
CA GLU A 73 -71.96 -11.44 48.44
C GLU A 73 -72.85 -12.21 47.47
N ALA A 74 -72.59 -13.51 47.25
CA ALA A 74 -73.45 -14.37 46.44
C ALA A 74 -74.85 -14.54 47.05
N SER A 75 -74.95 -14.76 48.37
CA SER A 75 -76.24 -14.82 49.09
C SER A 75 -76.97 -13.48 49.06
N ARG A 76 -76.25 -12.35 49.16
CA ARG A 76 -76.85 -11.01 49.08
C ARG A 76 -77.40 -10.73 47.68
N ARG A 77 -76.67 -11.12 46.62
CA ARG A 77 -77.17 -11.06 45.23
C ARG A 77 -78.37 -11.98 45.01
N GLN A 78 -78.40 -13.16 45.61
CA GLN A 78 -79.53 -14.08 45.53
C GLN A 78 -80.76 -13.52 46.25
N ASN A 79 -80.59 -12.91 47.42
CA ASN A 79 -81.67 -12.24 48.15
C ASN A 79 -82.17 -11.00 47.41
N GLU A 80 -81.29 -10.16 46.86
CA GLU A 80 -81.70 -9.04 45.99
C GLU A 80 -82.42 -9.54 44.73
N ALA A 81 -82.03 -10.68 44.15
CA ALA A 81 -82.74 -11.30 43.04
C ALA A 81 -84.12 -11.82 43.45
N ILE A 82 -84.27 -12.39 44.65
CA ILE A 82 -85.57 -12.84 45.20
C ILE A 82 -86.45 -11.63 45.54
N THR A 83 -85.92 -10.58 46.15
CA THR A 83 -86.67 -9.35 46.44
C THR A 83 -87.11 -8.66 45.15
N ASN A 84 -86.24 -8.56 44.15
CA ASN A 84 -86.61 -8.06 42.82
C ASN A 84 -87.63 -8.97 42.12
N ARG A 85 -87.62 -10.29 42.37
CA ARG A 85 -88.60 -11.24 41.83
C ARG A 85 -89.95 -11.13 42.51
N VAL A 86 -89.98 -10.92 43.83
CA VAL A 86 -91.21 -10.65 44.62
C VAL A 86 -91.78 -9.28 44.25
N GLN A 87 -90.94 -8.26 44.06
CA GLN A 87 -91.36 -6.92 43.65
C GLN A 87 -91.89 -6.91 42.20
N ARG A 88 -91.31 -7.75 41.31
CA ARG A 88 -91.90 -8.03 39.99
C ARG A 88 -93.18 -8.86 40.09
N GLN A 89 -93.27 -9.88 40.96
CA GLN A 89 -94.48 -10.69 41.14
C GLN A 89 -95.65 -9.90 41.74
N VAL A 90 -95.39 -8.91 42.61
CA VAL A 90 -96.40 -7.94 43.09
C VAL A 90 -96.82 -6.98 41.97
N GLY A 91 -95.92 -6.65 41.04
CA GLY A 91 -96.25 -5.90 39.81
C GLY A 91 -97.01 -6.70 38.75
N TYR A 92 -96.90 -8.04 38.74
CA TYR A 92 -97.57 -8.94 37.79
C TYR A 92 -98.93 -9.47 38.28
N LEU A 93 -99.26 -9.33 39.57
CA LEU A 93 -100.60 -9.65 40.11
C LEU A 93 -101.68 -8.60 39.76
N SER A 94 -101.34 -7.58 38.97
CA SER A 94 -102.30 -6.63 38.41
C SER A 94 -102.83 -7.03 37.01
N ASN A 95 -102.31 -8.07 36.36
CA ASN A 95 -102.76 -8.46 35.01
C ASN A 95 -102.63 -9.97 34.73
N GLY A 96 -103.76 -10.67 34.81
CA GLY A 96 -104.05 -11.87 34.00
C GLY A 96 -103.36 -13.17 34.42
N ALA A 97 -104.01 -13.92 35.32
CA ALA A 97 -103.65 -15.27 35.74
C ALA A 97 -103.64 -16.27 34.56
N THR A 98 -102.62 -17.11 34.51
CA THR A 98 -102.54 -18.25 33.58
C THR A 98 -102.44 -19.55 34.38
N ASN A 99 -102.89 -20.66 33.77
CA ASN A 99 -103.24 -21.95 34.38
C ASN A 99 -102.22 -22.66 35.31
N ARG A 100 -101.06 -22.06 35.64
CA ARG A 100 -100.16 -22.51 36.71
C ARG A 100 -100.52 -21.97 38.10
N ASP A 101 -101.26 -20.86 38.19
CA ASP A 101 -101.70 -20.27 39.46
C ASP A 101 -102.85 -21.08 40.12
N MET A 102 -103.61 -21.84 39.33
CA MET A 102 -104.71 -22.68 39.82
C MET A 102 -104.22 -23.91 40.60
N ASP A 103 -103.02 -24.44 40.30
CA ASP A 103 -102.45 -25.59 41.02
C ASP A 103 -101.81 -25.18 42.36
N GLU A 104 -101.29 -23.95 42.46
CA GLU A 104 -100.83 -23.38 43.75
C GLU A 104 -102.01 -22.97 44.64
N ILE A 105 -103.10 -22.44 44.07
CA ILE A 105 -104.36 -22.19 44.81
C ILE A 105 -105.00 -23.50 45.27
N ARG A 106 -104.96 -24.57 44.47
CA ARG A 106 -105.42 -25.92 44.90
C ARG A 106 -104.59 -26.49 46.04
N ARG A 107 -103.27 -26.30 46.03
CA ARG A 107 -102.38 -26.72 47.14
C ARG A 107 -102.60 -25.88 48.41
N ALA A 108 -102.90 -24.59 48.27
CA ALA A 108 -103.24 -23.71 49.40
C ALA A 108 -104.62 -24.01 50.01
N LEU A 109 -105.63 -24.35 49.18
CA LEU A 109 -106.95 -24.77 49.64
C LEU A 109 -106.93 -26.10 50.39
N SER A 110 -106.16 -27.08 49.92
CA SER A 110 -106.01 -28.38 50.61
C SER A 110 -105.30 -28.25 51.98
N ALA A 111 -104.38 -27.29 52.12
CA ALA A 111 -103.77 -26.95 53.42
C ALA A 111 -104.74 -26.22 54.37
N MET A 112 -105.73 -25.49 53.82
CA MET A 112 -106.76 -24.79 54.61
C MET A 112 -107.91 -25.73 55.03
N GLU A 113 -108.29 -26.68 54.19
CA GLU A 113 -109.25 -27.74 54.52
C GLU A 113 -108.77 -28.61 55.70
N ASN A 114 -107.48 -28.97 55.72
CA ASN A 114 -106.90 -29.69 56.86
C ASN A 114 -106.91 -28.88 58.16
N ARG A 115 -106.84 -27.54 58.11
CA ARG A 115 -106.98 -26.67 59.29
C ARG A 115 -108.43 -26.51 59.75
N MET A 116 -109.40 -26.48 58.83
CA MET A 116 -110.83 -26.46 59.20
C MET A 116 -111.29 -27.78 59.83
N LEU A 117 -110.74 -28.92 59.40
CA LEU A 117 -111.07 -30.23 59.96
C LEU A 117 -110.65 -30.37 61.44
N LEU A 118 -109.49 -29.80 61.79
CA LEU A 118 -109.01 -29.68 63.18
C LEU A 118 -109.92 -28.78 64.03
N PHE A 119 -110.38 -27.64 63.50
CA PHE A 119 -111.34 -26.75 64.18
C PHE A 119 -112.72 -27.40 64.40
N GLY A 120 -113.18 -28.26 63.48
CA GLY A 120 -114.42 -29.01 63.64
C GLY A 120 -114.38 -30.02 64.79
N GLN A 121 -113.19 -30.57 65.09
CA GLN A 121 -112.99 -31.52 66.18
C GLN A 121 -113.02 -30.82 67.57
N GLU A 122 -112.52 -29.58 67.64
CA GLU A 122 -112.58 -28.73 68.83
C GLU A 122 -114.01 -28.22 69.13
N LEU A 123 -114.79 -27.91 68.08
CA LEU A 123 -116.20 -27.53 68.25
C LEU A 123 -117.10 -28.69 68.71
N SER A 124 -116.82 -29.92 68.27
CA SER A 124 -117.57 -31.11 68.73
C SER A 124 -117.29 -31.46 70.20
N SER A 125 -116.05 -31.27 70.68
CA SER A 125 -115.71 -31.51 72.08
C SER A 125 -116.32 -30.47 73.03
N MET A 126 -116.50 -29.23 72.57
CA MET A 126 -117.17 -28.16 73.33
C MET A 126 -118.69 -28.39 73.46
N LYS A 127 -119.34 -28.90 72.41
CA LYS A 127 -120.77 -29.26 72.44
C LYS A 127 -121.08 -30.35 73.48
N GLY A 128 -120.20 -31.35 73.61
CA GLY A 128 -120.35 -32.43 74.60
C GLY A 128 -120.17 -31.99 76.07
N ALA A 129 -119.65 -30.79 76.34
CA ALA A 129 -119.60 -30.21 77.67
C ALA A 129 -120.90 -29.46 78.02
N VAL A 130 -121.52 -28.80 77.04
CA VAL A 130 -122.77 -28.04 77.21
C VAL A 130 -123.98 -28.96 77.42
N ASP A 131 -124.04 -30.10 76.74
CA ASP A 131 -125.14 -31.07 76.91
C ASP A 131 -125.14 -31.74 78.30
N ARG A 132 -123.97 -31.87 78.94
CA ARG A 132 -123.86 -32.39 80.31
C ARG A 132 -124.39 -31.41 81.36
N HIS A 133 -124.07 -30.11 81.22
CA HIS A 133 -124.57 -29.07 82.12
C HIS A 133 -126.08 -28.82 82.01
N THR A 134 -126.68 -29.11 80.85
CA THR A 134 -128.12 -28.94 80.64
C THR A 134 -128.93 -30.06 81.30
N ASN A 135 -128.39 -31.29 81.34
CA ASN A 135 -129.04 -32.42 82.01
C ASN A 135 -129.04 -32.29 83.55
N ASP A 136 -127.97 -31.76 84.15
CA ASP A 136 -127.88 -31.57 85.60
C ASP A 136 -128.92 -30.55 86.13
N LEU A 137 -129.30 -29.56 85.31
CA LEU A 137 -130.32 -28.57 85.67
C LEU A 137 -131.76 -29.13 85.61
N ILE A 138 -132.01 -30.16 84.80
CA ILE A 138 -133.32 -30.83 84.72
C ILE A 138 -133.53 -31.75 85.93
N THR A 139 -132.47 -32.39 86.42
CA THR A 139 -132.52 -33.27 87.61
C THR A 139 -132.84 -32.48 88.89
N ILE A 140 -132.30 -31.26 89.03
CA ILE A 140 -132.55 -30.39 90.19
C ILE A 140 -134.00 -29.83 90.19
N ASN A 141 -134.61 -29.65 89.01
CA ASN A 141 -135.99 -29.14 88.91
C ASN A 141 -137.06 -30.19 89.24
N ASN A 142 -136.75 -31.48 89.10
CA ASN A 142 -137.68 -32.57 89.42
C ASN A 142 -137.70 -32.94 90.91
N ASP A 143 -136.62 -32.67 91.66
CA ASP A 143 -136.52 -32.96 93.10
C ASP A 143 -137.24 -31.93 94.00
N VAL A 144 -137.63 -30.77 93.47
CA VAL A 144 -138.30 -29.70 94.25
C VAL A 144 -139.83 -29.82 94.25
N LYS A 145 -140.42 -30.65 93.39
CA LYS A 145 -141.90 -30.78 93.27
C LYS A 145 -142.52 -31.94 94.07
N SER A 146 -141.74 -32.73 94.80
CA SER A 146 -142.21 -33.98 95.40
C SER A 146 -141.89 -34.13 96.90
N ARG A 147 -142.50 -33.30 97.77
CA ARG A 147 -142.91 -33.76 99.12
C ARG A 147 -143.86 -32.82 99.89
N PRO A 148 -144.73 -33.36 100.77
CA PRO A 148 -146.08 -32.87 101.01
C PRO A 148 -146.27 -32.14 102.35
N LEU A 149 -147.35 -31.34 102.42
CA LEU A 149 -147.89 -30.72 103.63
C LEU A 149 -148.86 -31.68 104.33
N ALA A 150 -148.60 -31.96 105.62
CA ALA A 150 -149.52 -32.62 106.54
C ALA A 150 -149.77 -31.73 107.77
N ASP A 151 -151.05 -31.45 107.99
CA ASP A 151 -151.83 -31.14 109.20
C ASP A 151 -151.19 -30.54 110.47
N GLN A 152 -151.53 -29.27 110.70
CA GLN A 152 -152.50 -28.74 111.69
C GLN A 152 -152.50 -29.19 113.17
N ALA A 153 -151.40 -29.70 113.75
CA ALA A 153 -151.31 -29.92 115.20
C ALA A 153 -149.99 -29.47 115.89
N ARG A 154 -149.20 -28.57 115.26
CA ARG A 154 -147.92 -28.08 115.82
C ARG A 154 -147.73 -26.55 115.80
N ILE A 155 -148.82 -25.78 115.93
CA ILE A 155 -148.74 -24.31 115.80
C ILE A 155 -148.33 -23.58 117.11
N ALA A 156 -148.34 -24.23 118.28
CA ALA A 156 -147.92 -23.58 119.54
C ALA A 156 -146.45 -23.81 119.94
N SER A 157 -145.76 -24.84 119.40
CA SER A 157 -144.34 -25.15 119.73
C SER A 157 -143.33 -24.53 118.75
N ASN A 158 -143.75 -24.21 117.51
CA ASN A 158 -142.86 -23.73 116.45
C ASN A 158 -142.38 -22.27 116.62
N ALA A 159 -143.07 -21.45 117.42
CA ALA A 159 -142.68 -20.04 117.59
C ALA A 159 -141.32 -19.88 118.31
N GLN A 160 -140.98 -20.75 119.28
CA GLN A 160 -139.69 -20.68 119.98
C GLN A 160 -138.52 -21.36 119.21
N GLN A 161 -138.80 -22.30 118.31
CA GLN A 161 -137.76 -22.91 117.47
C GLN A 161 -137.37 -22.04 116.25
N ILE A 162 -138.29 -21.21 115.72
CA ILE A 162 -138.01 -20.31 114.58
C ILE A 162 -137.03 -19.20 114.98
N ASP A 163 -137.13 -18.64 116.19
CA ASP A 163 -136.21 -17.60 116.65
C ASP A 163 -134.77 -18.09 116.83
N SER A 164 -134.57 -19.34 117.26
CA SER A 164 -133.23 -19.93 117.34
C SER A 164 -132.58 -20.13 115.96
N ARG A 165 -133.36 -20.57 114.96
CA ARG A 165 -132.89 -20.76 113.59
C ARG A 165 -132.62 -19.44 112.85
N LEU A 166 -133.37 -18.38 113.16
CA LEU A 166 -133.12 -17.04 112.60
C LEU A 166 -131.79 -16.44 113.09
N ARG A 167 -131.40 -16.68 114.36
CA ARG A 167 -130.08 -16.26 114.86
C ARG A 167 -128.93 -17.02 114.22
N ASP A 168 -129.06 -18.34 114.06
CA ASP A 168 -128.00 -19.14 113.43
C ASP A 168 -127.81 -18.80 111.95
N LEU A 169 -128.89 -18.54 111.21
CA LEU A 169 -128.80 -18.04 109.84
C LEU A 169 -128.13 -16.67 109.76
N HIS A 170 -128.43 -15.76 110.69
CA HIS A 170 -127.76 -14.46 110.74
C HIS A 170 -126.24 -14.59 110.97
N ASN A 171 -125.83 -15.51 111.85
CA ASN A 171 -124.42 -15.79 112.12
C ASN A 171 -123.70 -16.43 110.91
N GLN A 172 -124.34 -17.34 110.18
CA GLN A 172 -123.78 -17.91 108.95
C GLN A 172 -123.63 -16.86 107.83
N LEU A 173 -124.59 -15.94 107.71
CA LEU A 173 -124.55 -14.87 106.70
C LEU A 173 -123.42 -13.86 106.99
N LEU A 174 -123.17 -13.55 108.27
CA LEU A 174 -122.00 -12.76 108.69
C LEU A 174 -120.67 -13.48 108.39
N GLY A 175 -120.62 -14.82 108.53
CA GLY A 175 -119.46 -15.62 108.17
C GLY A 175 -119.14 -15.58 106.67
N VAL A 176 -120.15 -15.77 105.83
CA VAL A 176 -119.99 -15.70 104.36
C VAL A 176 -119.54 -14.31 103.92
N ARG A 177 -120.12 -13.25 104.49
CA ARG A 177 -119.72 -11.87 104.18
C ARG A 177 -118.23 -11.64 104.47
N ARG A 178 -117.73 -12.08 105.63
CA ARG A 178 -116.30 -11.99 105.96
C ARG A 178 -115.41 -12.75 104.97
N ASN A 179 -115.82 -13.93 104.53
CA ASN A 179 -115.03 -14.71 103.58
C ASN A 179 -114.95 -14.03 102.21
N VAL A 180 -116.05 -13.45 101.72
CA VAL A 180 -116.05 -12.70 100.46
C VAL A 180 -115.20 -11.43 100.56
N GLU A 181 -115.29 -10.69 101.67
CA GLU A 181 -114.46 -9.50 101.89
C GLU A 181 -112.96 -9.87 101.92
N ASN A 182 -112.58 -11.00 102.53
CA ASN A 182 -111.21 -11.50 102.52
C ASN A 182 -110.74 -11.89 101.10
N GLU A 183 -111.54 -12.63 100.34
CA GLU A 183 -111.22 -13.06 98.97
C GLU A 183 -111.01 -11.87 98.02
N VAL A 184 -111.87 -10.84 98.15
CA VAL A 184 -111.73 -9.59 97.39
C VAL A 184 -110.41 -8.89 97.75
N SER A 185 -110.07 -8.83 99.04
CA SER A 185 -108.81 -8.22 99.48
C SER A 185 -107.58 -8.98 98.96
N GLU A 186 -107.62 -10.31 98.91
CA GLU A 186 -106.50 -11.11 98.39
C GLU A 186 -106.32 -10.93 96.88
N ARG A 187 -107.43 -10.90 96.12
CA ARG A 187 -107.37 -10.61 94.66
C ARG A 187 -106.79 -9.23 94.35
N VAL A 188 -107.13 -8.22 95.15
CA VAL A 188 -106.56 -6.87 94.97
C VAL A 188 -105.04 -6.89 95.22
N ARG A 189 -104.56 -7.59 96.26
CA ARG A 189 -103.12 -7.72 96.53
C ARG A 189 -102.39 -8.49 95.42
N ALA A 190 -102.97 -9.58 94.92
CA ALA A 190 -102.37 -10.36 93.83
C ALA A 190 -102.27 -9.56 92.51
N ASN A 191 -103.26 -8.71 92.23
CA ASN A 191 -103.24 -7.87 91.04
C ASN A 191 -102.19 -6.75 91.15
N GLN A 192 -102.02 -6.16 92.34
CA GLN A 192 -100.96 -5.18 92.59
C GLN A 192 -99.55 -5.78 92.37
N THR A 193 -99.28 -6.99 92.86
CA THR A 193 -97.97 -7.64 92.66
C THR A 193 -97.72 -8.03 91.19
N GLN A 194 -98.75 -8.45 90.45
CA GLN A 194 -98.63 -8.67 89.01
C GLN A 194 -98.31 -7.37 88.27
N GLN A 195 -98.99 -6.27 88.60
CA GLN A 195 -98.74 -4.98 87.97
C GLN A 195 -97.32 -4.46 88.23
N GLU A 196 -96.80 -4.64 89.46
CA GLU A 196 -95.40 -4.32 89.77
C GLU A 196 -94.41 -5.15 88.96
N THR A 197 -94.68 -6.44 88.76
CA THR A 197 -93.84 -7.34 87.97
C THR A 197 -93.81 -6.94 86.50
N ILE A 198 -94.98 -6.58 85.94
CA ILE A 198 -95.09 -6.07 84.56
C ILE A 198 -94.29 -4.78 84.40
N ASN A 199 -94.41 -3.84 85.33
CA ASN A 199 -93.68 -2.57 85.28
C ASN A 199 -92.16 -2.79 85.32
N ARG A 200 -91.66 -3.73 86.13
CA ARG A 200 -90.23 -4.09 86.16
C ARG A 200 -89.74 -4.68 84.84
N LEU A 201 -90.52 -5.55 84.21
CA LEU A 201 -90.17 -6.13 82.91
C LEU A 201 -90.15 -5.08 81.79
N GLN A 202 -91.12 -4.16 81.78
CA GLN A 202 -91.15 -3.06 80.81
C GLN A 202 -89.94 -2.13 80.96
N GLU A 203 -89.52 -1.84 82.20
CA GLU A 203 -88.33 -1.03 82.46
C GLU A 203 -87.03 -1.74 82.01
N TYR A 204 -86.92 -3.04 82.26
CA TYR A 204 -85.77 -3.83 81.82
C TYR A 204 -85.65 -3.87 80.29
N ILE A 205 -86.77 -4.03 79.58
CA ILE A 205 -86.80 -3.99 78.10
C ILE A 205 -86.35 -2.61 77.60
N ARG A 206 -86.86 -1.52 78.18
CA ARG A 206 -86.44 -0.15 77.80
C ARG A 206 -84.95 0.07 78.00
N GLN A 207 -84.38 -0.38 79.12
CA GLN A 207 -82.95 -0.25 79.37
C GLN A 207 -82.11 -1.08 78.39
N GLN A 208 -82.58 -2.28 78.01
CA GLN A 208 -81.90 -3.12 77.04
C GLN A 208 -81.95 -2.52 75.63
N GLU A 209 -83.07 -1.92 75.22
CA GLU A 209 -83.21 -1.21 73.94
C GLU A 209 -82.33 0.04 73.89
N ALA A 210 -82.27 0.83 74.97
CA ALA A 210 -81.37 1.98 75.07
C ALA A 210 -79.89 1.56 74.93
N SER A 211 -79.47 0.53 75.67
CA SER A 211 -78.11 -0.01 75.60
C SER A 211 -77.74 -0.56 74.22
N LYS A 212 -78.68 -1.27 73.57
CA LYS A 212 -78.50 -1.77 72.20
C LYS A 212 -78.36 -0.62 71.20
N ASN A 213 -79.17 0.42 71.32
CA ASN A 213 -79.11 1.59 70.45
C ASN A 213 -77.81 2.38 70.64
N ASP A 214 -77.33 2.52 71.87
CA ASP A 214 -76.03 3.15 72.15
C ASP A 214 -74.86 2.35 71.56
N LEU A 215 -74.89 1.02 71.68
CA LEU A 215 -73.89 0.15 71.05
C LEU A 215 -73.90 0.28 69.53
N LEU A 216 -75.08 0.27 68.90
CA LEU A 216 -75.21 0.46 67.45
C LEU A 216 -74.68 1.84 67.02
N ALA A 217 -75.06 2.90 67.72
CA ALA A 217 -74.59 4.25 67.43
C ALA A 217 -73.06 4.36 67.54
N ASN A 218 -72.44 3.71 68.54
CA ASN A 218 -70.99 3.69 68.70
C ASN A 218 -70.29 2.89 67.60
N VAL A 219 -70.84 1.75 67.19
CA VAL A 219 -70.30 0.95 66.07
C VAL A 219 -70.39 1.73 64.76
N THR A 220 -71.52 2.39 64.49
CA THR A 220 -71.68 3.23 63.29
C THR A 220 -70.68 4.38 63.29
N ARG A 221 -70.57 5.15 64.39
CA ARG A 221 -69.59 6.25 64.50
C ARG A 221 -68.15 5.76 64.33
N ARG A 222 -67.80 4.61 64.91
CA ARG A 222 -66.47 4.02 64.75
C ARG A 222 -66.20 3.59 63.31
N SER A 223 -67.17 2.95 62.67
CA SER A 223 -67.08 2.57 61.26
C SER A 223 -66.90 3.79 60.35
N ASP A 224 -67.61 4.88 60.61
CA ASP A 224 -67.50 6.12 59.83
C ASP A 224 -66.12 6.79 60.04
N LEU A 225 -65.60 6.78 61.27
CA LEU A 225 -64.25 7.28 61.57
C LEU A 225 -63.15 6.44 60.90
N ASP A 226 -63.26 5.11 60.95
CA ASP A 226 -62.28 4.22 60.32
C ASP A 226 -62.34 4.33 58.79
N LYS A 227 -63.55 4.47 58.21
CA LYS A 227 -63.73 4.77 56.79
C LYS A 227 -63.10 6.11 56.41
N ALA A 228 -63.32 7.17 57.18
CA ALA A 228 -62.72 8.48 56.92
C ALA A 228 -61.19 8.44 57.00
N LYS A 229 -60.61 7.67 57.93
CA LYS A 229 -59.16 7.46 58.02
C LYS A 229 -58.61 6.70 56.81
N LEU A 230 -59.30 5.64 56.37
CA LEU A 230 -58.92 4.89 55.18
C LEU A 230 -59.03 5.73 53.90
N ASP A 231 -60.07 6.55 53.77
CA ASP A 231 -60.23 7.47 52.65
C ASP A 231 -59.12 8.52 52.62
N GLU A 232 -58.73 9.06 53.79
CA GLU A 232 -57.62 9.99 53.94
C GLU A 232 -56.26 9.34 53.63
N GLU A 233 -56.00 8.11 54.12
CA GLU A 233 -54.78 7.36 53.77
C GLU A 233 -54.74 7.04 52.28
N THR A 234 -55.87 6.67 51.68
CA THR A 234 -55.98 6.40 50.24
C THR A 234 -55.69 7.66 49.43
N ARG A 235 -56.20 8.83 49.86
CA ARG A 235 -55.88 10.12 49.24
C ARG A 235 -54.39 10.44 49.35
N ARG A 236 -53.81 10.34 50.56
CA ARG A 236 -52.38 10.58 50.77
C ARG A 236 -51.48 9.66 49.96
N LEU A 237 -51.84 8.37 49.86
CA LEU A 237 -51.10 7.42 49.05
C LEU A 237 -51.23 7.76 47.56
N ASN A 238 -52.41 8.14 47.08
CA ASN A 238 -52.61 8.59 45.71
C ASN A 238 -51.82 9.86 45.39
N ASP A 239 -51.82 10.85 46.27
CA ASP A 239 -51.03 12.07 46.12
C ASP A 239 -49.53 11.76 46.06
N ARG A 240 -49.05 10.84 46.93
CA ARG A 240 -47.66 10.38 46.91
C ARG A 240 -47.31 9.62 45.64
N ILE A 241 -48.20 8.77 45.13
CA ILE A 241 -48.02 8.07 43.86
C ILE A 241 -47.95 9.06 42.69
N GLN A 242 -48.81 10.08 42.69
CA GLN A 242 -48.78 11.14 41.66
C GLN A 242 -47.49 11.94 41.72
N LEU A 243 -47.02 12.33 42.92
CA LEU A 243 -45.74 13.01 43.09
C LEU A 243 -44.57 12.16 42.58
N ILE A 244 -44.49 10.88 42.97
CA ILE A 244 -43.45 9.98 42.50
C ILE A 244 -43.53 9.79 40.98
N THR A 245 -44.73 9.68 40.42
CA THR A 245 -44.93 9.51 38.98
C THR A 245 -44.48 10.77 38.22
N THR A 246 -44.85 11.96 38.68
CA THR A 246 -44.39 13.22 38.06
C THR A 246 -42.89 13.40 38.18
N GLU A 247 -42.28 13.04 39.31
CA GLU A 247 -40.83 13.10 39.50
C GLU A 247 -40.09 12.10 38.62
N VAL A 248 -40.57 10.86 38.51
CA VAL A 248 -39.99 9.84 37.62
C VAL A 248 -40.15 10.25 36.16
N SER A 249 -41.32 10.74 35.74
CA SER A 249 -41.53 11.24 34.38
C SER A 249 -40.62 12.44 34.07
N ARG A 250 -40.44 13.36 35.03
CA ARG A 250 -39.52 14.49 34.88
C ARG A 250 -38.07 14.04 34.77
N ASN A 251 -37.62 13.18 35.68
CA ASN A 251 -36.25 12.64 35.66
C ASN A 251 -35.97 11.83 34.39
N LEU A 252 -36.96 11.10 33.88
CA LEU A 252 -36.84 10.36 32.62
C LEU A 252 -36.73 11.31 31.43
N ASN A 253 -37.58 12.34 31.36
CA ASN A 253 -37.51 13.36 30.31
C ASN A 253 -36.19 14.15 30.37
N ASP A 254 -35.74 14.56 31.55
CA ASP A 254 -34.47 15.28 31.73
C ASP A 254 -33.28 14.40 31.32
N ARG A 255 -33.32 13.10 31.67
CA ARG A 255 -32.29 12.14 31.25
C ARG A 255 -32.31 11.91 29.74
N GLU A 256 -33.50 11.76 29.15
CA GLU A 256 -33.65 11.60 27.70
C GLU A 256 -33.14 12.84 26.95
N GLN A 257 -33.48 14.03 27.42
CA GLN A 257 -33.02 15.29 26.85
C GLN A 257 -31.49 15.39 26.92
N ARG A 258 -30.88 15.11 28.08
CA ARG A 258 -29.41 15.11 28.23
C ARG A 258 -28.73 14.08 27.31
N LEU A 259 -29.32 12.90 27.16
CA LEU A 259 -28.79 11.88 26.25
C LEU A 259 -28.90 12.32 24.78
N ARG A 260 -30.02 12.95 24.40
CA ARG A 260 -30.19 13.52 23.06
C ARG A 260 -29.17 14.63 22.78
N ASP A 261 -28.97 15.53 23.74
CA ASP A 261 -28.02 16.65 23.60
C ASP A 261 -26.56 16.15 23.53
N ASP A 262 -26.16 15.19 24.37
CA ASP A 262 -24.83 14.55 24.31
C ASP A 262 -24.61 13.79 22.98
N LEU A 263 -25.63 13.07 22.50
CA LEU A 263 -25.56 12.40 21.20
C LEU A 263 -25.44 13.40 20.04
N LEU A 264 -26.20 14.50 20.06
CA LEU A 264 -26.11 15.56 19.05
C LEU A 264 -24.75 16.25 19.08
N GLN A 265 -24.22 16.53 20.27
CA GLN A 265 -22.88 17.11 20.43
C GLN A 265 -21.80 16.18 19.88
N LYS A 266 -21.86 14.89 20.22
CA LYS A 266 -20.94 13.87 19.68
C LYS A 266 -21.06 13.71 18.17
N TYR A 267 -22.28 13.69 17.65
CA TYR A 267 -22.54 13.62 16.21
C TYR A 267 -21.91 14.81 15.47
N ASN A 268 -22.15 16.03 15.96
CA ASN A 268 -21.59 17.25 15.38
C ASN A 268 -20.05 17.27 15.48
N GLY A 269 -19.48 16.82 16.60
CA GLY A 269 -18.04 16.70 16.78
C GLY A 269 -17.40 15.74 15.77
N VAL A 270 -18.00 14.57 15.57
CA VAL A 270 -17.55 13.59 14.57
C VAL A 270 -17.71 14.15 13.15
N GLN A 271 -18.84 14.79 12.84
CA GLN A 271 -19.08 15.40 11.53
C GLN A 271 -18.04 16.47 11.20
N MET A 272 -17.71 17.35 12.16
CA MET A 272 -16.66 18.36 12.00
C MET A 272 -15.27 17.75 11.86
N SER A 273 -14.94 16.71 12.63
CA SER A 273 -13.67 16.01 12.52
C SER A 273 -13.52 15.33 11.16
N VAL A 274 -14.57 14.69 10.64
CA VAL A 274 -14.56 14.05 9.32
C VAL A 274 -14.41 15.10 8.23
N LYS A 275 -15.13 16.22 8.32
CA LYS A 275 -15.02 17.33 7.36
C LYS A 275 -13.60 17.91 7.35
N SER A 276 -13.04 18.19 8.52
CA SER A 276 -11.66 18.70 8.65
C SER A 276 -10.62 17.71 8.10
N GLN A 277 -10.79 16.40 8.32
CA GLN A 277 -9.91 15.40 7.72
C GLN A 277 -10.02 15.35 6.19
N PHE A 278 -11.24 15.50 5.65
CA PHE A 278 -11.45 15.56 4.21
C PHE A 278 -10.80 16.80 3.59
N ASP A 279 -10.98 17.96 4.21
CA ASP A 279 -10.38 19.22 3.76
C ASP A 279 -8.85 19.15 3.81
N ALA A 280 -8.27 18.63 4.90
CA ALA A 280 -6.82 18.45 5.01
C ALA A 280 -6.25 17.42 4.01
N ARG A 281 -7.01 16.36 3.71
CA ARG A 281 -6.62 15.38 2.68
C ARG A 281 -6.65 16.01 1.29
N LEU A 282 -7.68 16.79 0.99
CA LEU A 282 -7.83 17.48 -0.30
C LEU A 282 -6.72 18.52 -0.50
N GLU A 283 -6.38 19.28 0.54
CA GLU A 283 -5.26 20.24 0.50
C GLU A 283 -3.93 19.54 0.21
N ARG A 284 -3.66 18.42 0.90
CA ARG A 284 -2.46 17.60 0.68
C ARG A 284 -2.41 17.01 -0.73
N GLU A 285 -3.55 16.58 -1.27
CA GLU A 285 -3.64 16.07 -2.64
C GLU A 285 -3.35 17.17 -3.67
N ASN A 286 -3.90 18.37 -3.46
CA ASN A 286 -3.62 19.53 -4.31
C ASN A 286 -2.15 19.95 -4.25
N GLU A 287 -1.52 19.92 -3.06
CA GLU A 287 -0.08 20.19 -2.91
C GLU A 287 0.78 19.15 -3.63
N LEU A 288 0.45 17.85 -3.48
CA LEU A 288 1.14 16.78 -4.17
C LEU A 288 0.99 16.91 -5.69
N GLN A 289 -0.20 17.26 -6.17
CA GLN A 289 -0.44 17.48 -7.59
C GLN A 289 0.41 18.64 -8.12
N ARG A 290 0.43 19.79 -7.42
CA ARG A 290 1.29 20.93 -7.80
C ARG A 290 2.78 20.56 -7.81
N ALA A 291 3.26 19.85 -6.79
CA ALA A 291 4.65 19.42 -6.71
C ALA A 291 5.03 18.45 -7.84
N LEU A 292 4.11 17.57 -8.25
CA LEU A 292 4.31 16.68 -9.40
C LEU A 292 4.31 17.44 -10.73
N GLU A 293 3.40 18.41 -10.90
CA GLU A 293 3.36 19.27 -12.09
C GLU A 293 4.64 20.12 -12.23
N ASP A 294 5.13 20.70 -11.13
CA ASP A 294 6.39 21.47 -11.13
C ASP A 294 7.59 20.58 -11.44
N ARG A 295 7.62 19.36 -10.88
CA ARG A 295 8.67 18.37 -11.19
C ARG A 295 8.63 17.97 -12.67
N LEU A 296 7.45 17.72 -13.23
CA LEU A 296 7.27 17.40 -14.65
C LEU A 296 7.73 18.55 -15.55
N ARG A 297 7.36 19.80 -15.21
CA ARG A 297 7.83 21.00 -15.93
C ARG A 297 9.35 21.12 -15.90
N SER A 298 9.97 20.94 -14.74
CA SER A 298 11.43 20.97 -14.59
C SER A 298 12.12 19.87 -15.42
N GLN A 299 11.57 18.65 -15.42
CA GLN A 299 12.09 17.55 -16.22
C GLN A 299 11.95 17.82 -17.72
N ASN A 300 10.82 18.35 -18.19
CA ASN A 300 10.64 18.73 -19.59
C ASN A 300 11.63 19.82 -20.01
N GLN A 301 11.86 20.82 -19.16
CA GLN A 301 12.86 21.85 -19.43
C GLN A 301 14.28 21.27 -19.54
N GLN A 302 14.64 20.30 -18.69
CA GLN A 302 15.92 19.60 -18.79
C GLN A 302 16.03 18.77 -20.07
N ILE A 303 14.95 18.10 -20.49
CA ILE A 303 14.91 17.35 -21.75
C ILE A 303 15.14 18.28 -22.94
N ASP A 304 14.49 19.45 -22.98
CA ASP A 304 14.67 20.42 -24.05
C ASP A 304 16.09 21.02 -24.07
N GLN A 305 16.66 21.31 -22.90
CA GLN A 305 18.06 21.73 -22.79
C GLN A 305 19.02 20.67 -23.33
N ASN A 306 18.84 19.41 -22.94
CA ASN A 306 19.66 18.29 -23.41
C ASN A 306 19.52 18.09 -24.93
N LYS A 307 18.30 18.20 -25.46
CA LYS A 307 18.02 18.11 -26.90
C LYS A 307 18.76 19.20 -27.67
N ASN A 308 18.73 20.43 -27.18
CA ASN A 308 19.46 21.55 -27.78
C ASN A 308 20.98 21.33 -27.72
N GLN A 309 21.52 20.83 -26.60
CA GLN A 309 22.94 20.50 -26.49
C GLN A 309 23.37 19.42 -27.48
N ILE A 310 22.58 18.34 -27.61
CA ILE A 310 22.85 17.26 -28.59
C ILE A 310 22.85 17.82 -30.01
N GLN A 311 21.88 18.67 -30.35
CA GLN A 311 21.80 19.27 -31.68
C GLN A 311 23.00 20.19 -31.99
N GLN A 312 23.44 20.98 -31.00
CA GLN A 312 24.66 21.80 -31.12
C GLN A 312 25.91 20.93 -31.28
N GLN A 313 26.06 19.85 -30.52
CA GLN A 313 27.18 18.91 -30.66
C GLN A 313 27.18 18.23 -32.03
N LYS A 314 26.01 17.81 -32.53
CA LYS A 314 25.87 17.23 -33.86
C LYS A 314 26.34 18.20 -34.95
N GLN A 315 25.98 19.47 -34.84
CA GLN A 315 26.41 20.51 -35.78
C GLN A 315 27.94 20.74 -35.71
N LYS A 316 28.51 20.88 -34.50
CA LYS A 316 29.96 21.01 -34.31
C LYS A 316 30.73 19.80 -34.86
N ASN A 317 30.20 18.59 -34.66
CA ASN A 317 30.82 17.38 -35.19
C ASN A 317 30.75 17.34 -36.72
N LYS A 318 29.62 17.73 -37.33
CA LYS A 318 29.49 17.86 -38.78
C LYS A 318 30.55 18.81 -39.36
N GLU A 319 30.76 19.97 -38.73
CA GLU A 319 31.79 20.94 -39.13
C GLU A 319 33.21 20.37 -38.99
N ARG A 320 33.49 19.62 -37.91
CA ARG A 320 34.79 18.93 -37.73
C ARG A 320 35.03 17.89 -38.81
N PHE A 321 34.04 17.04 -39.11
CA PHE A 321 34.15 16.05 -40.18
C PHE A 321 34.39 16.72 -41.54
N GLN A 322 33.70 17.83 -41.82
CA GLN A 322 33.91 18.57 -43.06
C GLN A 322 35.34 19.13 -43.16
N LYS A 323 35.90 19.66 -42.05
CA LYS A 323 37.31 20.10 -42.01
C LYS A 323 38.30 18.95 -42.23
N VAL A 324 38.07 17.80 -41.60
CA VAL A 324 38.91 16.60 -41.80
C VAL A 324 38.84 16.13 -43.25
N ASN A 325 37.65 16.09 -43.84
CA ASN A 325 37.48 15.66 -45.23
C ASN A 325 38.19 16.61 -46.21
N ASN A 326 38.11 17.92 -45.96
CA ASN A 326 38.86 18.91 -46.75
C ASN A 326 40.38 18.76 -46.58
N ALA A 327 40.85 18.47 -45.36
CA ALA A 327 42.27 18.22 -45.10
C ALA A 327 42.75 16.95 -45.81
N LEU A 328 41.98 15.86 -45.78
CA LEU A 328 42.27 14.62 -46.50
C LEU A 328 42.36 14.85 -48.02
N ALA A 329 41.37 15.52 -48.61
CA ALA A 329 41.39 15.85 -50.03
C ALA A 329 42.60 16.72 -50.42
N THR A 330 43.06 17.59 -49.52
CA THR A 330 44.27 18.40 -49.73
C THR A 330 45.53 17.54 -49.65
N LEU A 331 45.57 16.58 -48.72
CA LEU A 331 46.70 15.68 -48.51
C LEU A 331 46.85 14.70 -49.68
N GLU A 332 45.75 14.17 -50.21
CA GLU A 332 45.72 13.39 -51.45
C GLU A 332 46.31 14.19 -52.63
N LYS A 333 45.91 15.45 -52.80
CA LYS A 333 46.50 16.33 -53.83
C LYS A 333 48.00 16.53 -53.64
N TYR A 334 48.47 16.66 -52.40
CA TYR A 334 49.91 16.78 -52.13
C TYR A 334 50.67 15.49 -52.44
N PHE A 335 50.10 14.32 -52.15
CA PHE A 335 50.69 13.03 -52.54
C PHE A 335 50.77 12.88 -54.06
N ASP A 336 49.69 13.17 -54.79
CA ASP A 336 49.69 13.13 -56.25
C ASP A 336 50.70 14.09 -56.87
N ALA A 337 50.78 15.31 -56.33
CA ALA A 337 51.77 16.30 -56.77
C ALA A 337 53.20 15.88 -56.43
N GLY A 338 53.40 15.27 -55.26
CA GLY A 338 54.68 14.72 -54.80
C GLY A 338 55.16 13.59 -55.70
N ASN A 339 54.31 12.61 -55.96
CA ASN A 339 54.58 11.48 -56.86
C ASN A 339 54.94 11.97 -58.27
N LYS A 340 54.15 12.89 -58.84
CA LYS A 340 54.47 13.49 -60.15
C LYS A 340 55.81 14.22 -60.17
N LYS A 341 56.21 14.88 -59.08
CA LYS A 341 57.53 15.52 -58.98
C LYS A 341 58.65 14.49 -58.88
N ILE A 342 58.46 13.44 -58.07
CA ILE A 342 59.42 12.33 -57.95
C ILE A 342 59.61 11.64 -59.29
N ASP A 343 58.53 11.32 -60.01
CA ASP A 343 58.60 10.68 -61.33
C ASP A 343 59.33 11.56 -62.34
N LYS A 344 59.05 12.87 -62.37
CA LYS A 344 59.76 13.82 -63.25
C LYS A 344 61.24 13.88 -62.91
N LEU A 345 61.57 14.00 -61.62
CA LEU A 345 62.95 14.09 -61.15
C LEU A 345 63.71 12.79 -61.45
N MET A 346 63.11 11.64 -61.15
CA MET A 346 63.66 10.32 -61.44
C MET A 346 63.89 10.12 -62.94
N ASN A 347 62.91 10.46 -63.79
CA ASN A 347 63.07 10.36 -65.24
C ASN A 347 64.17 11.30 -65.77
N SER A 348 64.24 12.53 -65.25
CA SER A 348 65.29 13.48 -65.64
C SER A 348 66.69 13.01 -65.23
N GLU A 349 66.82 12.42 -64.04
CA GLU A 349 68.07 11.85 -63.53
C GLU A 349 68.49 10.62 -64.35
N ILE A 350 67.55 9.71 -64.65
CA ILE A 350 67.81 8.55 -65.52
C ILE A 350 68.29 9.01 -66.90
N GLN A 351 67.64 10.02 -67.49
CA GLN A 351 68.02 10.53 -68.79
C GLN A 351 69.39 11.21 -68.76
N ALA A 352 69.68 12.02 -67.74
CA ALA A 352 70.99 12.64 -67.54
C ALA A 352 72.10 11.58 -67.40
N ARG A 353 71.87 10.53 -66.60
CA ARG A 353 72.80 9.41 -66.46
C ARG A 353 73.05 8.68 -67.77
N ARG A 354 72.01 8.42 -68.58
CA ARG A 354 72.17 7.80 -69.90
C ARG A 354 73.03 8.63 -70.85
N VAL A 355 72.87 9.95 -70.85
CA VAL A 355 73.71 10.86 -71.66
C VAL A 355 75.16 10.82 -71.20
N HIS A 356 75.40 10.87 -69.88
CA HIS A 356 76.75 10.74 -69.34
C HIS A 356 77.38 9.38 -69.66
N GLU A 357 76.61 8.30 -69.58
CA GLU A 357 77.06 6.94 -69.90
C GLU A 357 77.46 6.79 -71.37
N ASN A 358 76.62 7.25 -72.29
CA ASN A 358 76.93 7.23 -73.72
C ASN A 358 78.17 8.07 -74.05
N ASN A 359 78.33 9.24 -73.42
CA ASN A 359 79.50 10.10 -73.65
C ASN A 359 80.81 9.45 -73.18
N LEU A 360 80.81 8.79 -72.02
CA LEU A 360 82.01 8.12 -71.49
C LEU A 360 82.37 6.87 -72.31
N LEU A 361 81.39 6.04 -72.64
CA LEU A 361 81.60 4.88 -73.51
C LEU A 361 82.08 5.29 -74.91
N GLY A 362 81.61 6.44 -75.42
CA GLY A 362 82.09 7.04 -76.65
C GLY A 362 83.55 7.49 -76.58
N LYS A 363 83.97 8.15 -75.49
CA LYS A 363 85.38 8.53 -75.27
C LYS A 363 86.30 7.31 -75.28
N VAL A 364 85.89 6.21 -74.65
CA VAL A 364 86.68 4.96 -74.59
C VAL A 364 86.77 4.31 -75.95
N SER A 365 85.68 4.30 -76.73
CA SER A 365 85.72 3.81 -78.11
C SER A 365 86.62 4.67 -79.01
N ASN A 366 86.58 5.99 -78.89
CA ASN A 366 87.49 6.87 -79.63
C ASN A 366 88.95 6.62 -79.25
N MET A 367 89.21 6.38 -77.97
CA MET A 367 90.54 6.04 -77.46
C MET A 367 91.01 4.68 -78.00
N GLU A 368 90.14 3.66 -78.01
CA GLU A 368 90.39 2.34 -78.63
C GLU A 368 90.77 2.50 -80.12
N GLU A 369 90.01 3.28 -80.88
CA GLU A 369 90.27 3.55 -82.30
C GLU A 369 91.61 4.26 -82.54
N LYS A 370 91.92 5.29 -81.74
CA LYS A 370 93.22 6.01 -81.81
C LYS A 370 94.40 5.08 -81.52
N VAL A 371 94.27 4.25 -80.47
CA VAL A 371 95.29 3.28 -80.08
C VAL A 371 95.50 2.24 -81.17
N ASN A 372 94.42 1.64 -81.67
CA ASN A 372 94.50 0.64 -82.75
C ASN A 372 95.10 1.22 -84.04
N THR A 373 94.73 2.45 -84.40
CA THR A 373 95.30 3.13 -85.58
C THR A 373 96.79 3.38 -85.43
N TYR A 374 97.23 3.79 -84.23
CA TYR A 374 98.64 3.96 -83.93
C TYR A 374 99.42 2.65 -83.93
N LEU A 375 98.89 1.59 -83.30
CA LEU A 375 99.52 0.27 -83.26
C LEU A 375 99.68 -0.32 -84.66
N ASN A 376 98.66 -0.21 -85.51
CA ASN A 376 98.73 -0.64 -86.91
C ASN A 376 99.82 0.13 -87.67
N SER A 377 99.86 1.46 -87.52
CA SER A 377 100.87 2.31 -88.14
C SER A 377 102.29 1.99 -87.63
N LEU A 378 102.42 1.71 -86.33
CA LEU A 378 103.69 1.37 -85.70
C LEU A 378 104.15 -0.03 -86.16
N SER A 379 103.25 -1.00 -86.28
CA SER A 379 103.58 -2.31 -86.84
C SER A 379 104.07 -2.21 -88.28
N SER A 380 103.39 -1.44 -89.13
CA SER A 380 103.87 -1.19 -90.49
C SER A 380 105.24 -0.53 -90.50
N ALA A 381 105.47 0.47 -89.64
CA ALA A 381 106.79 1.11 -89.53
C ALA A 381 107.88 0.16 -89.01
N VAL A 382 107.55 -0.76 -88.10
CA VAL A 382 108.47 -1.81 -87.61
C VAL A 382 108.81 -2.78 -88.73
N ASP A 383 107.83 -3.22 -89.51
CA ASP A 383 108.03 -4.13 -90.64
C ASP A 383 108.86 -3.45 -91.76
N GLU A 384 108.64 -2.16 -92.05
CA GLU A 384 109.44 -1.38 -93.00
C GLU A 384 110.89 -1.17 -92.54
N VAL A 385 111.10 -0.85 -91.25
CA VAL A 385 112.45 -0.71 -90.67
C VAL A 385 113.18 -2.07 -90.71
N ARG A 386 112.48 -3.17 -90.44
CA ARG A 386 113.04 -4.53 -90.52
C ARG A 386 113.39 -4.94 -91.95
N ALA A 387 112.61 -4.51 -92.94
CA ALA A 387 112.88 -4.74 -94.36
C ALA A 387 114.05 -3.89 -94.91
N GLY A 388 114.70 -3.07 -94.07
CA GLY A 388 115.83 -2.21 -94.48
C GLY A 388 115.41 -0.95 -95.24
N ASN A 389 114.13 -0.56 -95.20
CA ASN A 389 113.65 0.64 -95.90
C ASN A 389 114.12 1.93 -95.18
N GLU A 390 115.02 2.65 -95.82
CA GLU A 390 115.58 3.89 -95.29
C GLU A 390 114.60 5.09 -95.26
N ASN A 391 113.37 4.96 -95.77
CA ASN A 391 112.36 6.02 -95.72
C ASN A 391 111.18 5.73 -94.77
N ALA A 392 111.27 4.68 -93.94
CA ALA A 392 110.19 4.31 -93.01
C ALA A 392 109.84 5.44 -92.04
N LYS A 393 108.57 5.88 -92.04
CA LYS A 393 108.07 6.94 -91.15
C LYS A 393 107.55 6.32 -89.85
N VAL A 394 108.30 6.48 -88.77
CA VAL A 394 107.84 6.06 -87.44
C VAL A 394 106.73 7.01 -86.98
N PRO A 395 105.50 6.51 -86.73
CA PRO A 395 104.40 7.34 -86.24
C PRO A 395 104.69 7.81 -84.80
N ASN A 396 104.10 8.94 -84.41
CA ASN A 396 104.19 9.47 -83.05
C ASN A 396 102.78 9.63 -82.48
N ILE A 397 102.49 9.00 -81.36
CA ILE A 397 101.22 9.15 -80.66
C ILE A 397 101.30 10.26 -79.62
N ASP A 398 100.22 11.03 -79.50
CA ASP A 398 100.04 12.00 -78.42
C ASP A 398 99.51 11.28 -77.18
N ILE A 399 100.44 10.75 -76.38
CA ILE A 399 100.14 10.04 -75.12
C ILE A 399 99.46 10.97 -74.13
N GLU A 400 99.81 12.26 -74.13
CA GLU A 400 99.26 13.23 -73.20
C GLU A 400 97.78 13.51 -73.50
N ALA A 401 97.37 13.47 -74.77
CA ALA A 401 95.96 13.51 -75.13
C ALA A 401 95.19 12.27 -74.63
N LEU A 402 95.75 11.07 -74.79
CA LEU A 402 95.12 9.83 -74.33
C LEU A 402 95.08 9.74 -72.80
N ARG A 403 96.15 10.15 -72.12
CA ARG A 403 96.22 10.22 -70.65
C ARG A 403 95.17 11.17 -70.08
N ARG A 404 94.98 12.34 -70.69
CA ARG A 404 93.90 13.27 -70.33
C ARG A 404 92.51 12.67 -70.53
N GLU A 405 92.31 11.92 -71.61
CA GLU A 405 91.05 11.19 -71.84
C GLU A 405 90.83 10.10 -70.77
N MET A 406 91.87 9.36 -70.37
CA MET A 406 91.83 8.35 -69.30
C MET A 406 91.56 8.94 -67.92
N GLU A 407 92.21 10.05 -67.58
CA GLU A 407 91.94 10.77 -66.33
C GLU A 407 90.51 11.31 -66.30
N ALA A 408 90.01 11.85 -67.41
CA ALA A 408 88.63 12.30 -67.52
C ALA A 408 87.63 11.14 -67.32
N ILE A 409 87.91 9.96 -67.89
CA ILE A 409 87.08 8.76 -67.67
C ILE A 409 87.15 8.32 -66.19
N SER A 410 88.34 8.34 -65.59
CA SER A 410 88.54 7.97 -64.18
C SER A 410 87.82 8.92 -63.22
N ALA A 411 87.77 10.22 -63.53
CA ALA A 411 87.08 11.22 -62.73
C ALA A 411 85.56 11.10 -62.83
N ASP A 412 85.05 10.84 -64.04
CA ASP A 412 83.61 10.78 -64.32
C ASP A 412 82.99 9.38 -64.11
N LYS A 413 83.78 8.36 -63.75
CA LYS A 413 83.28 6.99 -63.48
C LYS A 413 82.18 6.93 -62.41
N SER A 414 82.06 7.92 -61.53
CA SER A 414 80.97 8.01 -60.54
C SER A 414 79.59 8.29 -61.13
N LYS A 415 79.54 8.79 -62.37
CA LYS A 415 78.29 9.15 -63.06
C LYS A 415 77.72 7.98 -63.87
N LEU A 416 78.45 6.86 -63.97
CA LEU A 416 78.04 5.66 -64.69
C LEU A 416 77.10 4.80 -63.85
N SER A 417 76.16 4.15 -64.54
CA SER A 417 75.41 3.04 -63.97
C SER A 417 76.36 1.84 -63.72
N MET A 418 75.95 0.90 -62.87
CA MET A 418 76.73 -0.34 -62.67
C MET A 418 76.93 -1.09 -64.00
N GLU A 419 75.88 -1.16 -64.82
CA GLU A 419 75.96 -1.75 -66.16
C GLU A 419 76.95 -0.99 -67.07
N GLY A 420 76.92 0.35 -67.03
CA GLY A 420 77.86 1.21 -67.75
C GLY A 420 79.30 1.07 -67.28
N LEU A 421 79.53 0.89 -65.96
CA LEU A 421 80.84 0.62 -65.39
C LEU A 421 81.39 -0.75 -65.81
N LEU A 422 80.54 -1.78 -65.85
CA LEU A 422 80.92 -3.11 -66.32
C LEU A 422 81.30 -3.08 -67.81
N LYS A 423 80.52 -2.40 -68.66
CA LYS A 423 80.86 -2.21 -70.08
C LYS A 423 82.15 -1.39 -70.27
N LEU A 424 82.37 -0.40 -69.41
CA LEU A 424 83.59 0.40 -69.42
C LEU A 424 84.82 -0.45 -69.07
N GLU A 425 84.72 -1.25 -68.00
CA GLU A 425 85.75 -2.19 -67.56
C GLU A 425 86.06 -3.19 -68.68
N GLU A 426 85.04 -3.78 -69.30
CA GLU A 426 85.21 -4.72 -70.41
C GLU A 426 85.97 -4.10 -71.58
N LYS A 427 85.63 -2.87 -71.99
CA LYS A 427 86.33 -2.15 -73.07
C LYS A 427 87.78 -1.82 -72.69
N MET A 428 88.02 -1.35 -71.47
CA MET A 428 89.38 -1.07 -70.99
C MET A 428 90.23 -2.33 -70.95
N SER A 429 89.66 -3.44 -70.48
CA SER A 429 90.29 -4.74 -70.49
C SER A 429 90.66 -5.18 -71.91
N ARG A 430 89.77 -5.00 -72.90
CA ARG A 430 90.08 -5.28 -74.31
C ARG A 430 91.24 -4.44 -74.84
N ILE A 431 91.25 -3.14 -74.58
CA ILE A 431 92.34 -2.23 -74.96
C ILE A 431 93.66 -2.69 -74.33
N GLN A 432 93.65 -3.02 -73.03
CA GLN A 432 94.82 -3.50 -72.30
C GLN A 432 95.35 -4.81 -72.90
N HIS A 433 94.48 -5.77 -73.21
CA HIS A 433 94.86 -7.04 -73.82
C HIS A 433 95.42 -6.84 -75.24
N SER A 434 94.82 -5.98 -76.05
CA SER A 434 95.32 -5.66 -77.40
C SER A 434 96.69 -5.01 -77.34
N LEU A 435 96.84 -3.95 -76.53
CA LEU A 435 98.11 -3.25 -76.34
C LEU A 435 99.22 -4.20 -75.86
N ASN A 436 98.93 -5.08 -74.90
CA ASN A 436 99.92 -6.05 -74.39
C ASN A 436 100.32 -7.08 -75.45
N ARG A 437 99.37 -7.55 -76.26
CA ARG A 437 99.64 -8.48 -77.36
C ARG A 437 100.51 -7.82 -78.42
N ASP A 438 100.10 -6.65 -78.90
CA ASP A 438 100.76 -5.93 -79.98
C ASP A 438 102.15 -5.44 -79.53
N LYS A 439 102.29 -4.99 -78.28
CA LYS A 439 103.60 -4.70 -77.67
C LYS A 439 104.51 -5.92 -77.72
N ARG A 440 104.07 -7.10 -77.26
CA ARG A 440 104.92 -8.31 -77.29
C ARG A 440 105.33 -8.69 -78.71
N GLU A 441 104.40 -8.58 -79.66
CA GLU A 441 104.68 -8.84 -81.06
C GLU A 441 105.72 -7.86 -81.64
N LEU A 442 105.54 -6.56 -81.41
CA LEU A 442 106.47 -5.52 -81.87
C LEU A 442 107.83 -5.62 -81.17
N GLN A 443 107.85 -5.91 -79.87
CA GLN A 443 109.08 -6.09 -79.10
C GLN A 443 109.88 -7.27 -79.66
N ASN A 444 109.23 -8.38 -79.97
CA ASN A 444 109.86 -9.53 -80.61
C ASN A 444 110.42 -9.19 -82.00
N LYS A 445 109.74 -8.34 -82.78
CA LYS A 445 110.21 -7.88 -84.10
C LYS A 445 111.41 -6.92 -84.04
N VAL A 446 111.64 -6.25 -82.91
CA VAL A 446 112.65 -5.18 -82.73
C VAL A 446 113.92 -5.68 -82.02
N LEU A 447 113.93 -6.90 -81.46
CA LEU A 447 115.07 -7.47 -80.71
C LEU A 447 116.36 -7.67 -81.54
N ASP A 448 116.26 -7.71 -82.88
CA ASP A 448 117.36 -8.15 -83.75
C ASP A 448 118.23 -7.04 -84.36
N GLY A 449 118.22 -5.80 -83.84
CA GLY A 449 119.20 -4.80 -84.30
C GLY A 449 119.48 -3.61 -83.39
N ASN A 450 120.54 -2.89 -83.77
CA ASN A 450 121.13 -1.79 -83.00
C ASN A 450 121.27 -0.48 -83.81
N ASP A 451 120.32 -0.17 -84.69
CA ASP A 451 120.31 1.06 -85.48
C ASP A 451 119.62 2.23 -84.78
N ALA A 452 120.02 3.47 -85.13
CA ALA A 452 119.41 4.70 -84.61
C ALA A 452 117.89 4.79 -84.82
N ARG A 453 117.35 4.07 -85.83
CA ARG A 453 115.92 3.97 -86.13
C ARG A 453 115.21 2.97 -85.23
N GLN A 454 115.86 1.84 -84.94
CA GLN A 454 115.38 0.92 -83.91
C GLN A 454 115.39 1.58 -82.54
N ASN A 455 116.31 2.50 -82.25
CA ASN A 455 116.26 3.31 -81.03
C ASN A 455 115.02 4.24 -80.99
N LYS A 456 114.60 4.80 -82.14
CA LYS A 456 113.33 5.57 -82.23
C LYS A 456 112.10 4.68 -82.02
N VAL A 457 112.07 3.48 -82.62
CA VAL A 457 111.00 2.50 -82.39
C VAL A 457 110.98 2.05 -80.92
N LYS A 458 112.13 1.72 -80.33
CA LYS A 458 112.28 1.39 -78.90
C LYS A 458 111.77 2.53 -78.00
N SER A 459 112.01 3.80 -78.37
CA SER A 459 111.47 4.95 -77.64
C SER A 459 109.92 5.06 -77.74
N GLN A 460 109.35 4.71 -78.90
CA GLN A 460 107.91 4.66 -79.09
C GLN A 460 107.28 3.44 -78.39
N MET A 461 108.01 2.35 -78.21
CA MET A 461 107.61 1.21 -77.38
C MET A 461 107.63 1.55 -75.89
N ALA A 462 108.64 2.26 -75.40
CA ALA A 462 108.67 2.75 -74.01
C ALA A 462 107.50 3.70 -73.71
N LYS A 463 107.07 4.46 -74.72
CA LYS A 463 105.88 5.29 -74.70
C LYS A 463 104.57 4.47 -74.65
N LEU A 464 104.49 3.35 -75.36
CA LEU A 464 103.38 2.39 -75.22
C LEU A 464 103.34 1.75 -73.83
N ASP A 465 104.50 1.57 -73.18
CA ASP A 465 104.57 1.06 -71.80
C ASP A 465 103.96 2.04 -70.81
N GLU A 466 104.25 3.33 -70.95
CA GLU A 466 103.63 4.37 -70.14
C GLU A 466 102.11 4.43 -70.36
N LEU A 467 101.65 4.29 -71.60
CA LEU A 467 100.21 4.24 -71.90
C LEU A 467 99.55 2.98 -71.32
N LEU A 468 100.20 1.82 -71.39
CA LEU A 468 99.73 0.57 -70.80
C LEU A 468 99.56 0.70 -69.28
N ASP A 469 100.54 1.29 -68.59
CA ASP A 469 100.46 1.56 -67.17
C ASP A 469 99.29 2.50 -66.82
N ASP A 470 99.03 3.51 -67.64
CA ASP A 470 97.91 4.45 -67.43
C ASP A 470 96.54 3.81 -67.73
N VAL A 471 96.46 2.91 -68.72
CA VAL A 471 95.28 2.06 -68.99
C VAL A 471 94.98 1.18 -67.80
N GLU A 472 95.99 0.48 -67.31
CA GLU A 472 95.88 -0.46 -66.18
C GLU A 472 95.48 0.26 -64.90
N ARG A 473 96.11 1.40 -64.57
CA ARG A 473 95.71 2.24 -63.43
C ARG A 473 94.26 2.72 -63.53
N THR A 474 93.81 3.07 -64.73
CA THR A 474 92.45 3.56 -64.94
C THR A 474 91.44 2.42 -64.83
N GLN A 475 91.76 1.24 -65.38
CA GLN A 475 90.97 0.03 -65.25
C GLN A 475 90.87 -0.41 -63.78
N ASP A 476 91.98 -0.47 -63.04
CA ASP A 476 91.99 -0.82 -61.62
C ASP A 476 91.11 0.12 -60.80
N ARG A 477 91.14 1.42 -61.12
CA ARG A 477 90.27 2.42 -60.50
C ARG A 477 88.79 2.20 -60.82
N VAL A 478 88.44 1.72 -62.01
CA VAL A 478 87.05 1.37 -62.38
C VAL A 478 86.65 0.06 -61.70
N ARG A 479 87.54 -0.93 -61.71
CA ARG A 479 87.36 -2.24 -61.10
C ARG A 479 87.19 -2.19 -59.59
N ASP A 480 88.01 -1.43 -58.87
CA ASP A 480 87.89 -1.23 -57.41
C ASP A 480 86.54 -0.60 -57.05
N LYS A 481 86.02 0.27 -57.92
CA LYS A 481 84.69 0.85 -57.75
C LYS A 481 83.57 -0.19 -57.92
N VAL A 482 83.67 -1.05 -58.93
CA VAL A 482 82.68 -2.10 -59.24
C VAL A 482 82.72 -3.23 -58.22
N GLU A 483 83.91 -3.74 -57.90
CA GLU A 483 84.09 -4.96 -57.10
C GLU A 483 84.11 -4.68 -55.59
N ARG A 484 84.54 -3.48 -55.15
CA ARG A 484 84.67 -3.18 -53.71
C ARG A 484 83.74 -2.07 -53.24
N GLN A 485 83.76 -0.92 -53.90
CA GLN A 485 83.04 0.25 -53.42
C GLN A 485 81.52 0.05 -53.50
N ILE A 486 80.99 -0.32 -54.68
CA ILE A 486 79.53 -0.45 -54.85
C ILE A 486 78.93 -1.54 -53.96
N PRO A 487 79.50 -2.77 -53.84
CA PRO A 487 78.96 -3.78 -52.94
C PRO A 487 78.98 -3.35 -51.47
N ARG A 488 80.02 -2.61 -51.05
CA ARG A 488 80.11 -2.06 -49.69
C ARG A 488 79.04 -1.01 -49.43
N ASP A 489 78.90 -0.05 -50.35
CA ASP A 489 77.89 1.01 -50.27
C ASP A 489 76.47 0.41 -50.31
N LEU A 490 76.24 -0.63 -51.12
CA LEU A 490 74.96 -1.33 -51.21
C LEU A 490 74.64 -2.09 -49.92
N ASN A 491 75.63 -2.77 -49.33
CA ASN A 491 75.46 -3.44 -48.04
C ASN A 491 75.20 -2.43 -46.91
N GLU A 492 75.89 -1.29 -46.90
CA GLU A 492 75.64 -0.22 -45.93
C GLU A 492 74.23 0.38 -46.11
N LEU A 493 73.81 0.61 -47.35
CA LEU A 493 72.48 1.10 -47.66
C LEU A 493 71.40 0.07 -47.28
N SER A 494 71.62 -1.22 -47.58
CA SER A 494 70.73 -2.31 -47.17
C SER A 494 70.62 -2.38 -45.65
N ALA A 495 71.74 -2.30 -44.92
CA ALA A 495 71.74 -2.29 -43.46
C ALA A 495 70.99 -1.07 -42.90
N LYS A 496 71.13 0.11 -43.52
CA LYS A 496 70.34 1.31 -43.16
C LYS A 496 68.85 1.12 -43.45
N VAL A 497 68.48 0.54 -44.59
CA VAL A 497 67.09 0.23 -44.96
C VAL A 497 66.50 -0.79 -43.98
N ASP A 498 67.23 -1.84 -43.63
CA ASP A 498 66.78 -2.85 -42.66
C ASP A 498 66.62 -2.25 -41.27
N ASN A 499 67.52 -1.36 -40.85
CA ASN A 499 67.38 -0.62 -39.60
C ASN A 499 66.13 0.29 -39.62
N LEU A 500 65.90 1.03 -40.71
CA LEU A 500 64.71 1.88 -40.87
C LEU A 500 63.42 1.04 -40.90
N LYS A 501 63.44 -0.09 -41.60
CA LYS A 501 62.33 -1.04 -41.63
C LYS A 501 62.04 -1.61 -40.24
N GLN A 502 63.06 -2.06 -39.51
CA GLN A 502 62.92 -2.51 -38.12
C GLN A 502 62.40 -1.39 -37.20
N GLN A 503 62.89 -0.16 -37.36
CA GLN A 503 62.41 0.99 -36.60
C GLN A 503 60.92 1.25 -36.89
N MET A 504 60.50 1.17 -38.16
CA MET A 504 59.09 1.30 -38.53
C MET A 504 58.25 0.15 -37.98
N THR A 505 58.70 -1.09 -38.11
CA THR A 505 58.00 -2.26 -37.55
C THR A 505 57.82 -2.12 -36.04
N ARG A 506 58.87 -1.75 -35.28
CA ARG A 506 58.75 -1.51 -33.84
C ARG A 506 57.79 -0.38 -33.49
N ARG A 507 57.74 0.69 -34.29
CA ARG A 507 56.78 1.78 -34.08
C ARG A 507 55.34 1.33 -34.35
N ILE A 508 55.13 0.50 -35.36
CA ILE A 508 53.83 -0.08 -35.67
C ILE A 508 53.40 -1.02 -34.54
N ASP A 509 54.26 -1.96 -34.14
CA ASP A 509 53.97 -2.91 -33.06
C ASP A 509 53.64 -2.16 -31.76
N HIS A 510 54.41 -1.12 -31.42
CA HIS A 510 54.15 -0.31 -30.24
C HIS A 510 52.80 0.42 -30.31
N GLU A 511 52.46 1.01 -31.46
CA GLU A 511 51.18 1.70 -31.62
C GLU A 511 50.00 0.72 -31.67
N GLU A 512 50.19 -0.50 -32.19
CA GLU A 512 49.20 -1.58 -32.12
C GLU A 512 48.99 -2.05 -30.67
N GLU A 513 50.05 -2.21 -29.89
CA GLU A 513 49.96 -2.54 -28.46
C GLU A 513 49.24 -1.45 -27.66
N GLU A 514 49.56 -0.16 -27.88
CA GLU A 514 48.85 0.95 -27.23
C GLU A 514 47.37 0.97 -27.59
N ARG A 515 47.03 0.75 -28.87
CA ARG A 515 45.64 0.66 -29.31
C ARG A 515 44.94 -0.55 -28.70
N TYR A 516 45.60 -1.69 -28.61
CA TYR A 516 45.05 -2.89 -27.99
C TYR A 516 44.77 -2.68 -26.50
N LEU A 517 45.69 -2.05 -25.77
CA LEU A 517 45.52 -1.69 -24.36
C LEU A 517 44.36 -0.71 -24.18
N ALA A 518 44.26 0.34 -25.00
CA ALA A 518 43.16 1.30 -24.94
C ALA A 518 41.81 0.63 -25.22
N ILE A 519 41.74 -0.30 -26.18
CA ILE A 519 40.53 -1.08 -26.45
C ILE A 519 40.19 -1.97 -25.26
N LYS A 520 41.18 -2.64 -24.65
CA LYS A 520 40.97 -3.50 -23.48
C LYS A 520 40.48 -2.70 -22.28
N GLU A 521 41.04 -1.52 -22.02
CA GLU A 521 40.56 -0.63 -20.95
C GLU A 521 39.13 -0.17 -21.17
N LEU A 522 38.76 0.18 -22.41
CA LEU A 522 37.39 0.52 -22.78
C LEU A 522 36.44 -0.66 -22.61
N GLN A 523 36.86 -1.88 -23.00
CA GLN A 523 36.08 -3.10 -22.81
C GLN A 523 35.91 -3.44 -21.33
N ASP A 524 36.94 -3.29 -20.50
CA ASP A 524 36.87 -3.51 -19.05
C ASP A 524 36.00 -2.45 -18.36
N ALA A 525 36.06 -1.20 -18.79
CA ALA A 525 35.17 -0.14 -18.32
C ALA A 525 33.70 -0.46 -18.67
N TYR A 526 33.45 -0.92 -19.89
CA TYR A 526 32.12 -1.34 -20.33
C TYR A 526 31.63 -2.57 -19.57
N GLY A 527 32.50 -3.58 -19.38
CA GLY A 527 32.21 -4.78 -18.60
C GLY A 527 31.83 -4.46 -17.15
N ARG A 528 32.59 -3.55 -16.50
CA ARG A 528 32.27 -3.06 -15.15
C ARG A 528 30.90 -2.39 -15.08
N MET A 529 30.54 -1.56 -16.06
CA MET A 529 29.21 -0.96 -16.13
C MET A 529 28.11 -1.99 -16.36
N ALA A 530 28.33 -2.97 -17.24
CA ALA A 530 27.36 -4.01 -17.55
C ALA A 530 27.11 -4.95 -16.35
N VAL A 531 28.16 -5.33 -15.61
CA VAL A 531 28.05 -6.14 -14.39
C VAL A 531 27.35 -5.36 -13.27
N ARG A 532 27.63 -4.07 -13.12
CA ARG A 532 26.94 -3.20 -12.14
C ARG A 532 25.44 -3.05 -12.44
N ASN A 533 25.07 -2.98 -13.71
CA ASN A 533 23.66 -2.99 -14.13
C ASN A 533 22.97 -4.34 -13.89
N ARG A 534 23.66 -5.47 -14.10
CA ARG A 534 23.09 -6.81 -13.83
C ARG A 534 22.97 -7.13 -12.33
N ALA A 535 23.93 -6.72 -11.52
CA ALA A 535 23.86 -6.89 -10.06
C ALA A 535 22.67 -6.12 -9.46
N SER A 536 22.35 -4.93 -10.00
CA SER A 536 21.20 -4.13 -9.58
C SER A 536 19.83 -4.70 -9.99
N GLN A 537 19.79 -5.71 -10.87
CA GLN A 537 18.55 -6.39 -11.31
C GLN A 537 18.28 -7.71 -10.57
N ARG A 538 19.28 -8.28 -9.87
CA ARG A 538 19.17 -9.63 -9.30
C ARG A 538 18.70 -9.67 -7.84
N ASP A 539 18.91 -8.60 -7.09
CA ASP A 539 18.34 -8.42 -5.75
C ASP A 539 16.99 -7.71 -5.87
N GLY A 540 15.91 -8.49 -5.88
CA GLY A 540 14.52 -8.03 -5.96
C GLY A 540 14.02 -7.23 -4.74
N THR A 541 14.92 -6.58 -3.99
CA THR A 541 14.61 -5.63 -2.91
C THR A 541 14.67 -4.22 -3.46
N GLY A 542 13.54 -3.78 -4.01
CA GLY A 542 13.35 -2.40 -4.48
C GLY A 542 13.50 -1.39 -3.35
N ASN A 543 14.70 -0.83 -3.18
CA ASN A 543 14.97 0.58 -2.86
C ASN A 543 16.48 0.79 -2.67
N VAL A 544 17.29 0.58 -3.71
CA VAL A 544 18.57 1.32 -3.78
C VAL A 544 18.17 2.75 -4.10
N SER A 545 18.20 3.61 -3.07
CA SER A 545 17.74 4.98 -3.13
C SER A 545 18.20 5.65 -4.43
N SER A 546 17.23 6.13 -5.21
CA SER A 546 17.46 7.03 -6.35
C SER A 546 18.45 8.15 -6.02
N SER A 547 18.62 8.52 -4.74
CA SER A 547 19.60 9.50 -4.28
C SER A 547 21.06 9.04 -4.38
N ALA A 548 21.35 7.75 -4.20
CA ALA A 548 22.71 7.21 -4.27
C ALA A 548 23.19 7.15 -5.73
N LEU A 549 22.35 6.62 -6.62
CA LEU A 549 22.58 6.67 -8.07
C LEU A 549 22.69 8.12 -8.59
N LYS A 550 21.89 9.04 -8.05
CA LYS A 550 21.96 10.46 -8.44
C LYS A 550 23.25 11.12 -7.95
N ARG A 551 23.73 10.80 -6.74
CA ARG A 551 25.05 11.23 -6.24
C ARG A 551 26.18 10.69 -7.09
N ASP A 552 26.17 9.40 -7.40
CA ASP A 552 27.20 8.77 -8.24
C ASP A 552 27.21 9.38 -9.65
N ILE A 553 26.02 9.68 -10.22
CA ILE A 553 25.89 10.35 -11.52
C ILE A 553 26.39 11.80 -11.45
N ASP A 554 26.08 12.52 -10.37
CA ASP A 554 26.52 13.90 -10.19
C ASP A 554 28.04 13.99 -9.92
N GLU A 555 28.62 13.03 -9.19
CA GLU A 555 30.07 12.89 -9.04
C GLU A 555 30.75 12.54 -10.38
N CYS A 556 30.16 11.62 -11.16
CA CYS A 556 30.64 11.33 -12.51
C CYS A 556 30.56 12.55 -13.43
N LYS A 557 29.48 13.35 -13.34
CA LYS A 557 29.37 14.61 -14.09
C LYS A 557 30.45 15.61 -13.69
N VAL A 558 30.72 15.77 -12.39
CA VAL A 558 31.80 16.63 -11.89
C VAL A 558 33.17 16.13 -12.36
N ALA A 559 33.41 14.82 -12.33
CA ALA A 559 34.65 14.22 -12.84
C ALA A 559 34.81 14.42 -14.36
N ILE A 560 33.75 14.21 -15.15
CA ILE A 560 33.74 14.47 -16.60
C ILE A 560 33.98 15.95 -16.89
N GLN A 561 33.40 16.85 -16.10
CA GLN A 561 33.58 18.30 -16.27
C GLN A 561 35.02 18.72 -15.94
N LYS A 562 35.60 18.22 -14.85
CA LYS A 562 37.03 18.43 -14.54
C LYS A 562 37.94 17.84 -15.61
N LEU A 563 37.59 16.69 -16.18
CA LEU A 563 38.34 16.10 -17.30
C LEU A 563 38.23 16.97 -18.56
N ALA A 564 37.05 17.51 -18.87
CA ALA A 564 36.85 18.42 -19.98
C ALA A 564 37.61 19.74 -19.80
N GLU A 565 37.64 20.29 -18.59
CA GLU A 565 38.43 21.48 -18.23
C GLU A 565 39.94 21.20 -18.34
N SER A 566 40.40 20.05 -17.84
CA SER A 566 41.77 19.56 -18.00
C SER A 566 42.18 19.44 -19.47
N VAL A 567 41.36 18.77 -20.28
CA VAL A 567 41.60 18.61 -21.73
C VAL A 567 41.62 19.96 -22.44
N THR A 568 40.74 20.90 -22.05
CA THR A 568 40.73 22.25 -22.62
C THR A 568 41.99 23.02 -22.24
N THR A 569 42.47 22.85 -21.00
CA THR A 569 43.71 23.48 -20.52
C THR A 569 44.93 22.90 -21.25
N VAL A 570 45.02 21.58 -21.38
CA VAL A 570 46.09 20.89 -22.14
C VAL A 570 46.06 21.32 -23.61
N LYS A 571 44.87 21.37 -24.21
CA LYS A 571 44.70 21.87 -25.59
C LYS A 571 45.23 23.30 -25.72
N ASN A 572 44.86 24.21 -24.81
CA ASN A 572 45.32 25.59 -24.87
C ASN A 572 46.83 25.73 -24.68
N VAL A 573 47.45 24.88 -23.84
CA VAL A 573 48.90 24.82 -23.67
C VAL A 573 49.58 24.29 -24.93
N LEU A 574 49.05 23.23 -25.54
CA LEU A 574 49.56 22.69 -26.81
C LEU A 574 49.40 23.68 -27.96
N ASP A 575 48.25 24.33 -28.09
CA ASP A 575 47.99 25.36 -29.11
C ASP A 575 49.00 26.52 -28.96
N ARG A 576 49.29 26.98 -27.73
CA ARG A 576 50.34 27.98 -27.48
C ARG A 576 51.72 27.48 -27.87
N ARG A 577 52.07 26.26 -27.47
CA ARG A 577 53.40 25.68 -27.74
C ARG A 577 53.62 25.44 -29.24
N ILE A 578 52.57 25.03 -29.97
CA ILE A 578 52.60 24.91 -31.42
C ILE A 578 52.77 26.29 -32.07
N LEU A 579 52.04 27.30 -31.62
CA LEU A 579 52.18 28.68 -32.12
C LEU A 579 53.57 29.26 -31.87
N GLU A 580 54.15 29.03 -30.68
CA GLU A 580 55.53 29.42 -30.37
C GLU A 580 56.54 28.70 -31.26
N GLU A 581 56.36 27.40 -31.50
CA GLU A 581 57.27 26.63 -32.35
C GLU A 581 57.16 27.02 -33.83
N ILE A 582 55.95 27.33 -34.31
CA ILE A 582 55.73 27.87 -35.66
C ILE A 582 56.47 29.20 -35.81
N ARG A 583 56.27 30.15 -34.87
CA ARG A 583 56.98 31.44 -34.90
C ARG A 583 58.49 31.27 -34.87
N LYS A 584 58.98 30.35 -34.05
CA LYS A 584 60.42 30.06 -33.96
C LYS A 584 60.95 29.54 -35.30
N ARG A 585 60.24 28.61 -35.94
CA ARG A 585 60.64 28.10 -37.26
C ARG A 585 60.55 29.15 -38.35
N GLU A 586 59.55 30.03 -38.33
CA GLU A 586 59.46 31.17 -39.25
C GLU A 586 60.67 32.09 -39.09
N SER A 587 61.04 32.43 -37.86
CA SER A 587 62.25 33.21 -37.56
C SER A 587 63.53 32.50 -38.01
N ASP A 588 63.65 31.18 -37.79
CA ASP A 588 64.82 30.40 -38.23
C ASP A 588 64.93 30.38 -39.76
N VAL A 589 63.81 30.24 -40.46
CA VAL A 589 63.75 30.29 -41.94
C VAL A 589 64.12 31.68 -42.44
N GLU A 590 63.59 32.76 -41.87
CA GLU A 590 64.00 34.13 -42.23
C GLU A 590 65.51 34.33 -42.04
N THR A 591 66.05 33.83 -40.92
CA THR A 591 67.49 33.94 -40.63
C THR A 591 68.33 33.15 -41.63
N LEU A 592 67.90 31.95 -42.00
CA LEU A 592 68.57 31.12 -43.01
C LEU A 592 68.49 31.74 -44.41
N THR A 593 67.32 32.28 -44.80
CA THR A 593 67.14 32.99 -46.07
C THR A 593 68.06 34.20 -46.15
N ALA A 594 68.09 35.04 -45.12
CA ALA A 594 68.99 36.19 -45.05
C ALA A 594 70.47 35.79 -45.17
N ARG A 595 70.85 34.64 -44.58
CA ARG A 595 72.22 34.11 -44.65
C ARG A 595 72.56 33.56 -46.04
N CYS A 596 71.60 32.92 -46.71
CA CYS A 596 71.73 32.47 -48.10
C CYS A 596 71.87 33.67 -49.05
N ASP A 597 71.08 34.73 -48.86
CA ASP A 597 71.16 35.95 -49.67
C ASP A 597 72.51 36.65 -49.48
N ALA A 598 73.02 36.74 -48.24
CA ALA A 598 74.34 37.28 -47.95
C ALA A 598 75.47 36.46 -48.60
N LEU A 599 75.38 35.13 -48.57
CA LEU A 599 76.31 34.23 -49.26
C LEU A 599 76.25 34.40 -50.78
N ALA A 600 75.05 34.51 -51.35
CA ALA A 600 74.85 34.76 -52.78
C ALA A 600 75.50 36.10 -53.21
N GLN A 601 75.33 37.15 -52.41
CA GLN A 601 75.99 38.45 -52.64
C GLN A 601 77.52 38.35 -52.55
N GLN A 602 78.07 37.62 -51.57
CA GLN A 602 79.52 37.40 -51.47
C GLN A 602 80.08 36.63 -52.67
N VAL A 603 79.36 35.61 -53.16
CA VAL A 603 79.78 34.85 -54.35
C VAL A 603 79.73 35.74 -55.58
N ALA A 604 78.69 36.56 -55.75
CA ALA A 604 78.60 37.52 -56.85
C ALA A 604 79.75 38.55 -56.83
N GLN A 605 80.12 39.07 -55.66
CA GLN A 605 81.25 39.99 -55.49
C GLN A 605 82.63 39.35 -55.76
N ARG A 606 82.76 38.02 -55.66
CA ARG A 606 84.01 37.32 -56.01
C ARG A 606 84.10 36.93 -57.48
N ALA A 607 82.97 36.93 -58.19
CA ALA A 607 82.88 36.51 -59.58
C ALA A 607 82.96 37.67 -60.59
N GLY A 608 82.68 38.90 -60.15
CA GLY A 608 82.98 40.13 -60.87
C GLY A 608 84.29 40.73 -60.39
#